data_AF-A0A7M7SUY0-F1
#
_entry.id   AF-A0A7M7SUY0-F1
#
_cell.length_a   1.000
_cell.length_b   1.000
_cell.length_c   1.000
_cell.angle_alpha   90.00
_cell.angle_beta   90.00
_cell.angle_gamma   90.00
#
_symmetry.space_group_name_H-M   'P 1'
#
loop_
_entity.id
_entity.type
_entity.pdbx_description
1 polymer ?
#
loop_
_entity_poly.entity_id
_entity_poly.type
_entity_poly.pdbx_seq_one_letter_code
_entity_poly.pdbx_strand_id
1 'polypeptide(L)'
;MQGKSATMSYMFMLLAIFCYPLLSLCYLIYPAKPLHRFLKIPNIKLYMNVGSDITLMSCVIALVVYDYSTHPIITLILEITIFIFCIGISGKHIKFIYNQGPEKFCSYPLSILDSLMVKICYITLFVVWIGRLIVSR
;
A
#
# COMPACT_ATOMS: atom_id res chain seq x y z
N MET A 1 -6.97 -25.46 -26.58
CA MET A 1 -7.02 -23.97 -26.53
C MET A 1 -7.18 -23.37 -25.13
N GLN A 2 -7.36 -24.17 -24.05
CA GLN A 2 -7.47 -23.67 -22.67
C GLN A 2 -6.16 -23.10 -22.09
N GLY A 3 -4.98 -23.59 -22.52
CA GLY A 3 -3.68 -23.12 -21.98
C GLY A 3 -3.35 -21.66 -22.27
N LYS A 4 -3.62 -21.17 -23.50
CA LYS A 4 -3.32 -19.77 -23.89
C LYS A 4 -4.13 -18.72 -23.11
N SER A 5 -5.37 -19.07 -22.71
CA SER A 5 -6.24 -18.16 -21.95
C SER A 5 -5.75 -18.00 -20.51
N ALA A 6 -5.31 -19.09 -19.87
CA ALA A 6 -4.76 -19.06 -18.52
C ALA A 6 -3.44 -18.27 -18.44
N THR A 7 -2.54 -18.44 -19.42
CA THR A 7 -1.27 -17.70 -19.47
C THR A 7 -1.48 -16.20 -19.63
N MET A 8 -2.42 -15.79 -20.48
CA MET A 8 -2.78 -14.38 -20.65
C MET A 8 -3.34 -13.79 -19.35
N SER A 9 -4.20 -14.53 -18.65
CA SER A 9 -4.78 -14.09 -17.37
C SER A 9 -3.71 -13.90 -16.29
N TYR A 10 -2.71 -14.80 -16.23
CA TYR A 10 -1.59 -14.70 -15.31
C TYR A 10 -0.66 -13.52 -15.62
N MET A 11 -0.38 -13.25 -16.90
CA MET A 11 0.40 -12.08 -17.31
C MET A 11 -0.31 -10.77 -16.94
N PHE A 12 -1.63 -10.68 -17.13
CA PHE A 12 -2.40 -9.50 -16.70
C PHE A 12 -2.41 -9.32 -15.18
N MET A 13 -2.46 -10.42 -14.41
CA MET A 13 -2.35 -10.38 -12.96
C MET A 13 -0.99 -9.83 -12.51
N LEU A 14 0.12 -10.38 -13.03
CA LEU A 14 1.46 -9.89 -12.70
C LEU A 14 1.63 -8.42 -13.08
N LEU A 15 1.16 -8.02 -14.25
CA LEU A 15 1.24 -6.64 -14.70
C LEU A 15 0.44 -5.70 -13.78
N ALA A 16 -0.75 -6.11 -13.33
CA ALA A 16 -1.54 -5.33 -12.37
C ALA A 16 -0.86 -5.24 -10.99
N ILE A 17 -0.15 -6.28 -10.55
CA ILE A 17 0.55 -6.31 -9.25
C ILE A 17 1.83 -5.48 -9.27
N PHE A 18 2.64 -5.54 -10.33
CA PHE A 18 3.95 -4.86 -10.37
C PHE A 18 3.87 -3.46 -10.98
N CYS A 19 3.02 -3.25 -11.99
CA CYS A 19 2.88 -1.95 -12.65
C CYS A 19 1.76 -1.09 -12.03
N TYR A 20 1.21 -1.46 -10.87
CA TYR A 20 0.19 -0.66 -10.19
C TYR A 20 0.55 0.82 -9.96
N PRO A 21 1.81 1.21 -9.62
CA PRO A 21 2.10 2.63 -9.38
C PRO A 21 2.05 3.43 -10.69
N LEU A 22 2.55 2.86 -11.80
CA LEU A 22 2.48 3.47 -13.12
C LEU A 22 1.03 3.59 -13.60
N LEU A 23 0.24 2.53 -13.46
CA LEU A 23 -1.18 2.54 -13.82
C LEU A 23 -1.97 3.59 -13.01
N SER A 24 -1.69 3.69 -11.72
CA SER A 24 -2.31 4.67 -10.82
C SER A 24 -1.90 6.10 -11.17
N LEU A 25 -0.61 6.32 -11.45
CA LEU A 25 -0.07 7.62 -11.83
C LEU A 25 -0.60 8.08 -13.20
N CYS A 26 -0.65 7.20 -14.20
CA CYS A 26 -1.28 7.48 -15.49
C CYS A 26 -2.74 7.87 -15.33
N TYR A 27 -3.48 7.18 -14.46
CA TYR A 27 -4.89 7.50 -14.19
C TYR A 27 -5.07 8.85 -13.49
N LEU A 28 -4.13 9.22 -12.61
CA LEU A 28 -4.17 10.49 -11.88
C LEU A 28 -3.84 11.68 -12.79
N ILE A 29 -2.88 11.53 -13.71
CA ILE A 29 -2.51 12.56 -14.69
C ILE A 29 -3.56 12.70 -15.79
N TYR A 30 -4.04 11.58 -16.33
CA TYR A 30 -4.99 11.57 -17.42
C TYR A 30 -6.05 10.46 -17.22
N PRO A 31 -7.23 10.81 -16.69
CA PRO A 31 -8.31 9.85 -16.45
C PRO A 31 -9.01 9.47 -17.77
N ALA A 32 -8.31 8.74 -18.64
CA ALA A 32 -8.83 8.27 -19.91
C ALA A 32 -9.98 7.27 -19.72
N LYS A 33 -11.04 7.37 -20.53
CA LYS A 33 -12.15 6.40 -20.55
C LYS A 33 -11.71 4.91 -20.60
N PRO A 34 -10.74 4.49 -21.44
CA PRO A 34 -10.31 3.08 -21.47
C PRO A 34 -9.62 2.65 -20.17
N LEU A 35 -8.73 3.48 -19.62
CA LEU A 35 -8.01 3.18 -18.37
C LEU A 35 -8.99 3.15 -17.19
N HIS A 36 -9.95 4.08 -17.14
CA HIS A 36 -11.00 4.08 -16.14
C HIS A 36 -11.84 2.80 -16.15
N ARG A 37 -12.21 2.30 -17.34
CA ARG A 37 -12.96 1.04 -17.48
C ARG A 37 -12.13 -0.16 -17.02
N PHE A 38 -10.83 -0.18 -17.33
CA PHE A 38 -9.91 -1.23 -16.91
C PHE A 38 -9.74 -1.29 -15.38
N LEU A 39 -9.50 -0.14 -14.73
CA LEU A 39 -9.32 -0.05 -13.28
C LEU A 39 -10.62 -0.32 -12.49
N LYS A 40 -11.79 -0.20 -13.14
CA LYS A 40 -13.08 -0.56 -12.55
C LYS A 40 -13.34 -2.07 -12.48
N ILE A 41 -12.53 -2.89 -13.17
CA ILE A 41 -12.68 -4.35 -13.12
C ILE A 41 -12.32 -4.82 -11.68
N PRO A 42 -13.23 -5.52 -10.98
CA PRO A 42 -13.02 -5.91 -9.58
C PRO A 42 -11.71 -6.67 -9.34
N ASN A 43 -11.37 -7.62 -10.24
CA ASN A 43 -10.14 -8.41 -10.13
C ASN A 43 -8.88 -7.54 -10.27
N ILE A 44 -8.87 -6.59 -11.21
CA ILE A 44 -7.73 -5.67 -11.40
C ILE A 44 -7.54 -4.80 -10.17
N LYS A 45 -8.63 -4.27 -9.62
CA LYS A 45 -8.58 -3.48 -8.38
C LYS A 45 -8.06 -4.32 -7.20
N LEU A 46 -8.46 -5.58 -7.11
CA LEU A 46 -7.96 -6.50 -6.08
C LEU A 46 -6.47 -6.76 -6.26
N TYR A 47 -6.00 -7.05 -7.47
CA TYR A 47 -4.58 -7.27 -7.75
C TYR A 47 -3.71 -6.04 -7.49
N MET A 48 -4.20 -4.85 -7.83
CA MET A 48 -3.50 -3.60 -7.53
C MET A 48 -3.43 -3.33 -6.02
N ASN A 49 -4.49 -3.63 -5.27
CA ASN A 49 -4.45 -3.54 -3.80
C ASN A 49 -3.45 -4.53 -3.22
N VAL A 50 -3.46 -5.78 -3.67
CA VAL A 50 -2.49 -6.80 -3.22
C VAL A 50 -1.05 -6.37 -3.54
N GLY A 51 -0.79 -5.84 -4.74
CA GLY A 51 0.53 -5.31 -5.10
C GLY A 51 0.97 -4.14 -4.23
N SER A 52 0.04 -3.24 -3.90
CA SER A 52 0.27 -2.15 -2.94
C SER A 52 0.62 -2.67 -1.54
N ASP A 53 -0.10 -3.66 -1.04
CA ASP A 53 0.14 -4.25 0.28
C ASP A 53 1.48 -5.00 0.35
N ILE A 54 1.83 -5.75 -0.70
CA ILE A 54 3.14 -6.41 -0.85
C ILE A 54 4.27 -5.37 -0.85
N THR A 55 4.07 -4.25 -1.53
CA THR A 55 5.07 -3.16 -1.58
C THR A 55 5.29 -2.56 -0.20
N LEU A 56 4.22 -2.29 0.55
CA LEU A 56 4.32 -1.80 1.92
C LEU A 56 5.07 -2.78 2.83
N MET A 57 4.72 -4.07 2.78
CA MET A 57 5.43 -5.10 3.55
C MET A 57 6.92 -5.19 3.17
N SER A 58 7.23 -5.08 1.88
CA SER A 58 8.60 -5.07 1.39
C SER A 58 9.38 -3.86 1.91
N CYS A 59 8.76 -2.67 1.96
CA CYS A 59 9.36 -1.48 2.56
C CYS A 59 9.62 -1.65 4.06
N VAL A 60 8.67 -2.23 4.80
CA VAL A 60 8.82 -2.50 6.24
C VAL A 60 9.95 -3.49 6.50
N ILE A 61 10.03 -4.58 5.73
CA ILE A 61 11.12 -5.56 5.84
C ILE A 61 12.46 -4.90 5.50
N ALA A 62 12.53 -4.12 4.42
CA ALA A 62 13.73 -3.39 4.06
C ALA A 62 14.17 -2.42 5.17
N LEU A 63 13.23 -1.75 5.85
CA LEU A 63 13.53 -0.85 6.96
C LEU A 63 14.17 -1.58 8.16
N VAL A 64 13.80 -2.84 8.40
CA VAL A 64 14.40 -3.66 9.45
C VAL A 64 15.80 -4.14 9.07
N VAL A 65 16.05 -4.35 7.77
CA VAL A 65 17.34 -4.85 7.26
C VAL A 65 18.37 -3.72 7.13
N TYR A 66 17.95 -2.54 6.69
CA TYR A 66 18.85 -1.39 6.54
C TYR A 66 19.00 -0.65 7.86
N ASP A 67 20.24 -0.55 8.34
CA ASP A 67 20.56 0.27 9.50
C ASP A 67 20.73 1.75 9.09
N TYR A 68 20.13 2.64 9.87
CA TYR A 68 20.25 4.08 9.69
C TYR A 68 21.70 4.55 9.77
N SER A 69 22.51 3.92 10.62
CA SER A 69 23.92 4.27 10.84
C SER A 69 24.77 4.09 9.57
N THR A 70 24.43 3.10 8.75
CA THR A 70 25.17 2.76 7.52
C THR A 70 24.52 3.38 6.28
N HIS A 71 23.20 3.46 6.24
CA HIS A 71 22.44 3.93 5.08
C HIS A 71 21.32 4.92 5.48
N PRO A 72 21.67 6.14 5.92
CA PRO A 72 20.70 7.09 6.48
C PRO A 72 19.68 7.58 5.45
N ILE A 73 20.13 7.83 4.20
CA ILE A 73 19.26 8.32 3.12
C ILE A 73 18.24 7.26 2.72
N ILE A 74 18.66 6.00 2.54
CA ILE A 74 17.78 4.90 2.14
C ILE A 74 16.72 4.65 3.22
N THR A 75 17.16 4.61 4.48
CA THR A 75 16.27 4.43 5.64
C THR A 75 15.23 5.55 5.72
N LEU A 76 15.64 6.81 5.54
CA LEU A 76 14.73 7.95 5.55
C LEU A 76 13.72 7.91 4.39
N ILE A 77 14.13 7.51 3.18
CA ILE A 77 13.22 7.30 2.04
C ILE A 77 12.19 6.21 2.37
N LEU A 78 12.62 5.08 2.95
CA LEU A 78 11.72 3.99 3.33
C LEU A 78 10.69 4.45 4.37
N GLU A 79 11.13 5.18 5.39
CA GLU A 79 10.23 5.71 6.43
C GLU A 79 9.18 6.67 5.88
N ILE A 80 9.61 7.64 5.05
CA ILE A 80 8.69 8.57 4.39
C ILE A 80 7.71 7.80 3.51
N THR A 81 8.20 6.80 2.77
CA THR A 81 7.35 5.95 1.93
C THR A 81 6.30 5.24 2.76
N ILE A 82 6.69 4.54 3.83
CA ILE A 82 5.77 3.84 4.75
C ILE A 82 4.77 4.83 5.36
N PHE A 83 5.22 6.03 5.74
CA PHE A 83 4.34 7.06 6.29
C PHE A 83 3.25 7.50 5.29
N ILE A 84 3.62 7.73 4.03
CA ILE A 84 2.68 8.08 2.95
C ILE A 84 1.65 6.94 2.75
N PHE A 85 2.09 5.68 2.76
CA PHE A 85 1.18 4.53 2.68
C PHE A 85 0.19 4.50 3.86
N CYS A 86 0.67 4.73 5.09
CA CYS A 86 -0.17 4.77 6.28
C CYS A 86 -1.24 5.86 6.20
N ILE A 87 -0.91 7.04 5.65
CA ILE A 87 -1.88 8.10 5.38
C ILE A 87 -2.93 7.64 4.37
N GLY A 88 -2.50 7.03 3.26
CA GLY A 88 -3.41 6.53 2.23
C GLY A 88 -4.40 5.49 2.75
N ILE A 89 -3.94 4.53 3.54
CA ILE A 89 -4.79 3.51 4.16
C ILE A 89 -5.72 4.16 5.20
N SER A 90 -5.22 5.07 6.05
CA SER A 90 -6.06 5.81 7.00
C SER A 90 -7.19 6.56 6.30
N GLY A 91 -6.90 7.22 5.17
CA GLY A 91 -7.90 7.87 4.33
C GLY A 91 -8.95 6.90 3.78
N LYS A 92 -8.54 5.71 3.32
CA LYS A 92 -9.45 4.62 2.91
C LYS A 92 -10.39 4.22 4.04
N HIS A 93 -9.88 4.12 5.28
CA HIS A 93 -10.66 3.75 6.46
C HIS A 93 -11.66 4.83 6.84
N ILE A 94 -11.23 6.08 6.90
CA ILE A 94 -12.10 7.24 7.17
C ILE A 94 -13.24 7.28 6.13
N LYS A 95 -12.91 7.12 4.84
CA LYS A 95 -13.91 7.09 3.77
C LYS A 95 -14.87 5.90 3.91
N PHE A 96 -14.39 4.74 4.33
CA PHE A 96 -15.25 3.58 4.55
C PHE A 96 -16.22 3.83 5.71
N ILE A 97 -15.71 4.28 6.86
CA ILE A 97 -16.51 4.57 8.06
C ILE A 97 -17.54 5.65 7.76
N TYR A 98 -17.16 6.71 7.03
CA TYR A 98 -18.08 7.78 6.64
C TYR A 98 -19.24 7.26 5.76
N ASN A 99 -18.96 6.35 4.81
CA ASN A 99 -19.98 5.88 3.87
C ASN A 99 -20.83 4.72 4.40
N GLN A 100 -20.29 3.87 5.27
CA GLN A 100 -20.94 2.63 5.69
C GLN A 100 -21.25 2.57 7.20
N GLY A 101 -20.74 3.51 7.98
CA GLY A 101 -20.82 3.53 9.43
C GLY A 101 -19.71 2.70 10.11
N PRO A 102 -19.42 3.01 11.39
CA PRO A 102 -18.37 2.33 12.16
C PRO A 102 -18.72 0.87 12.49
N GLU A 103 -20.00 0.54 12.66
CA GLU A 103 -20.44 -0.83 12.94
C GLU A 103 -20.06 -1.80 11.83
N LYS A 104 -20.28 -1.40 10.57
CA LYS A 104 -19.89 -2.20 9.41
C LYS A 104 -18.37 -2.28 9.29
N PHE A 105 -17.64 -1.22 9.62
CA PHE A 105 -16.19 -1.26 9.60
C PHE A 105 -15.64 -2.33 10.59
N CYS A 106 -16.22 -2.41 11.79
CA CYS A 106 -15.83 -3.40 12.79
C CYS A 106 -16.32 -4.83 12.49
N SER A 107 -17.31 -5.01 11.62
CA SER A 107 -17.76 -6.35 11.23
C SER A 107 -16.92 -6.98 10.12
N TYR A 108 -16.11 -6.19 9.39
CA TYR A 108 -15.21 -6.71 8.35
C TYR A 108 -13.81 -7.00 8.91
N PRO A 109 -13.38 -8.28 8.98
CA PRO A 109 -12.09 -8.66 9.57
C PRO A 109 -10.89 -8.08 8.80
N LEU A 110 -10.99 -7.95 7.47
CA LEU A 110 -9.96 -7.31 6.65
C LEU A 110 -9.76 -5.83 7.02
N SER A 111 -10.84 -5.11 7.33
CA SER A 111 -10.76 -3.71 7.74
C SER A 111 -10.09 -3.55 9.11
N ILE A 112 -10.31 -4.50 10.02
CA ILE A 112 -9.61 -4.54 11.31
C ILE A 112 -8.12 -4.85 11.09
N LEU A 113 -7.79 -5.83 10.24
CA LEU A 113 -6.41 -6.21 9.94
C LEU A 113 -5.61 -5.04 9.34
N ASP A 114 -6.18 -4.36 8.33
CA ASP A 114 -5.59 -3.16 7.72
C ASP A 114 -5.38 -2.08 8.80
N SER A 115 -6.32 -1.91 9.73
CA SER A 115 -6.23 -0.91 10.79
C SER A 115 -5.14 -1.23 11.81
N LEU A 116 -4.98 -2.50 12.18
CA LEU A 116 -3.92 -2.94 13.08
C LEU A 116 -2.55 -2.76 12.42
N MET A 117 -2.41 -3.14 11.15
CA MET A 117 -1.16 -2.94 10.41
C MET A 117 -0.75 -1.46 10.39
N VAL A 118 -1.68 -0.55 10.06
CA VAL A 118 -1.40 0.89 10.05
C VAL A 118 -0.98 1.40 11.44
N LYS A 119 -1.63 0.95 12.51
CA LYS A 119 -1.24 1.31 13.88
C LYS A 119 0.18 0.85 14.20
N ILE A 120 0.52 -0.39 13.86
CA ILE A 120 1.87 -0.94 14.06
C ILE A 120 2.89 -0.08 13.30
N CYS A 121 2.66 0.18 12.01
CA CYS A 121 3.56 1.00 11.20
C CYS A 121 3.77 2.41 11.79
N TYR A 122 2.69 3.08 12.23
CA TYR A 122 2.81 4.41 12.87
C TYR A 122 3.60 4.36 14.17
N ILE A 123 3.35 3.37 15.03
CA ILE A 123 4.08 3.22 16.30
C ILE A 123 5.57 2.97 16.02
N THR A 124 5.89 2.08 15.09
CA THR A 124 7.29 1.81 14.72
C THR A 124 7.99 3.06 14.23
N LEU A 125 7.39 3.81 13.30
CA LEU A 125 7.95 5.07 12.80
C LEU A 125 8.15 6.09 13.92
N PHE A 126 7.15 6.23 14.81
CA PHE A 126 7.22 7.16 15.93
C PHE A 126 8.34 6.82 16.92
N VAL A 127 8.49 5.53 17.27
CA VAL A 127 9.57 5.05 18.15
C VAL A 127 10.93 5.31 17.52
N VAL A 128 11.10 5.01 16.24
CA VAL A 128 12.36 5.22 15.51
C VAL A 128 12.71 6.72 15.46
N TRP A 129 11.73 7.58 15.18
CA TRP A 129 11.95 9.03 15.11
C TRP A 129 12.30 9.64 16.47
N ILE A 130 11.57 9.25 17.53
CA ILE A 130 11.87 9.71 18.90
C ILE A 130 13.23 9.19 19.36
N GLY A 131 13.54 7.91 19.15
CA GLY A 131 14.83 7.34 19.51
C GLY A 131 15.99 8.13 18.90
N ARG A 132 15.86 8.53 17.63
CA ARG A 132 16.87 9.38 16.97
C ARG A 132 16.91 10.81 17.51
N LEU A 133 15.77 11.42 17.83
CA LEU A 133 15.76 12.75 18.45
C LEU A 133 16.44 12.78 19.81
N ILE A 134 16.35 11.69 20.58
CA ILE A 134 17.00 11.56 21.89
C ILE A 134 18.50 11.31 21.74
N VAL A 135 18.91 10.42 20.83
CA VAL A 135 20.33 10.06 20.61
C VAL A 135 21.11 11.18 19.89
N SER A 136 20.43 12.01 19.08
CA SER A 136 21.03 13.14 18.38
C SER A 136 21.21 14.40 19.25
N ARG A 137 20.77 14.38 20.52
CA ARG A 137 21.03 15.42 21.51
C ARG A 137 22.20 15.04 22.41
#